data_AF-G2PCA8-F1
#
_entry.id   AF-G2PCA8-F1
#
_cell.length_a   1.000
_cell.length_b   1.000
_cell.length_c   1.000
_cell.angle_alpha   90.00
_cell.angle_beta   90.00
_cell.angle_gamma   90.00
#
_symmetry.space_group_name_H-M   'P 1'
#
loop_
_entity.id
_entity.type
_entity.pdbx_description
1 polymer ?
#
loop_
_entity_poly.entity_id
_entity_poly.type
_entity_poly.pdbx_seq_one_letter_code
_entity_poly.pdbx_strand_id
1 'polypeptide(L)'
;MGLRDLFSSKKEEAPANPAMAELGREYANAKRHRDRRAMNRIARQFAEQSNGDTDAASFEQGKSGYEAIPPGYSKPRRGRRR
;
A
#
# COMPACT_ATOMS: atom_id res chain seq x y z
N MET A 1 23.98 4.34 -21.59
CA MET A 1 22.78 3.61 -21.17
C MET A 1 22.28 4.25 -19.87
N GLY A 2 21.10 4.86 -19.90
CA GLY A 2 20.63 5.79 -18.86
C GLY A 2 20.05 5.09 -17.63
N LEU A 3 20.53 5.48 -16.44
CA LEU A 3 20.00 5.14 -15.12
C LEU A 3 18.71 5.95 -14.79
N ARG A 4 17.83 6.19 -15.76
CA ARG A 4 16.67 7.10 -15.59
C ARG A 4 15.31 6.43 -15.78
N ASP A 5 15.28 5.16 -16.16
CA ASP A 5 14.02 4.46 -16.48
C ASP A 5 13.57 3.47 -15.39
N LEU A 6 14.18 3.50 -14.20
CA LEU A 6 13.75 2.63 -13.08
C LEU A 6 12.55 3.18 -12.30
N PHE A 7 12.13 4.40 -12.59
CA PHE A 7 10.89 4.99 -12.07
C PHE A 7 9.93 5.15 -13.25
N SER A 8 9.46 4.02 -13.79
CA SER A 8 8.27 4.05 -14.62
C SER A 8 7.13 4.54 -13.74
N SER A 9 6.90 5.85 -13.76
CA SER A 9 5.69 6.48 -13.26
C SER A 9 4.56 5.95 -14.13
N LYS A 10 4.07 4.74 -13.83
CA LYS A 10 2.71 4.35 -14.21
C LYS A 10 1.86 5.53 -13.79
N LYS A 11 1.18 6.15 -14.74
CA LYS A 11 0.28 7.27 -14.51
C LYS A 11 -0.59 6.90 -13.31
N GLU A 12 -0.29 7.44 -12.14
CA GLU A 12 -1.12 7.27 -10.95
C GLU A 12 -2.36 8.10 -11.25
N GLU A 13 -3.37 7.47 -11.86
CA GLU A 13 -4.70 8.07 -11.95
C GLU A 13 -5.09 8.49 -10.53
N ALA A 14 -5.51 9.74 -10.36
CA ALA A 14 -5.89 10.22 -9.04
C ALA A 14 -7.01 9.33 -8.49
N PRO A 15 -6.88 8.82 -7.25
CA PRO A 15 -7.92 7.99 -6.67
C PRO A 15 -9.22 8.78 -6.60
N ALA A 16 -10.33 8.11 -6.91
CA ALA A 16 -11.65 8.73 -6.86
C ALA A 16 -11.99 9.24 -5.45
N ASN A 17 -11.51 8.55 -4.41
CA ASN A 17 -11.55 9.02 -3.03
C ASN A 17 -10.12 9.05 -2.43
N PRO A 18 -9.50 10.24 -2.31
CA PRO A 18 -8.13 10.35 -1.79
C PRO A 18 -8.01 9.91 -0.32
N ALA A 19 -9.03 10.13 0.51
CA ALA A 19 -8.99 9.72 1.92
C ALA A 19 -8.96 8.18 2.06
N MET A 20 -9.70 7.46 1.21
CA MET A 20 -9.67 5.99 1.19
C MET A 20 -8.34 5.45 0.68
N ALA A 21 -7.74 6.12 -0.31
CA ALA A 21 -6.40 5.78 -0.78
C ALA A 21 -5.33 5.99 0.30
N GLU A 22 -5.43 7.04 1.11
CA GLU A 22 -4.54 7.25 2.26
C GLU A 22 -4.70 6.14 3.31
N LEU A 23 -5.94 5.76 3.67
CA LEU A 23 -6.19 4.60 4.55
C LEU A 23 -5.59 3.31 4.01
N GLY A 24 -5.66 3.08 2.69
CA GLY A 24 -5.01 1.96 2.02
C GLY A 24 -3.50 1.96 2.17
N ARG A 25 -2.86 3.14 2.00
CA ARG A 25 -1.41 3.32 2.22
C ARG A 25 -1.03 3.05 3.68
N GLU A 26 -1.79 3.56 4.63
CA GLU A 26 -1.55 3.32 6.06
C GLU A 26 -1.70 1.84 6.42
N TYR A 27 -2.70 1.16 5.85
CA TYR A 27 -2.88 -0.27 6.05
C TYR A 27 -1.67 -1.08 5.55
N ALA A 28 -1.16 -0.73 4.36
CA ALA A 28 0.03 -1.36 3.79
C ALA A 28 1.28 -1.13 4.65
N ASN A 29 1.43 0.08 5.20
CA ASN A 29 2.48 0.41 6.15
C ASN A 29 2.37 -0.46 7.42
N ALA A 30 1.20 -0.50 8.06
CA ALA A 30 0.94 -1.33 9.23
C ALA A 30 1.24 -2.82 8.95
N LYS A 31 0.81 -3.34 7.80
CA LYS A 31 1.09 -4.70 7.34
C LYS A 31 2.59 -4.96 7.17
N ARG A 32 3.33 -4.02 6.58
CA ARG A 32 4.79 -4.09 6.41
C ARG A 32 5.51 -4.19 7.75
N HIS A 33 5.02 -3.50 8.77
CA HIS A 33 5.52 -3.53 10.15
C HIS A 33 4.89 -4.62 11.03
N ARG A 34 3.96 -5.41 10.51
CA ARG A 34 3.20 -6.46 11.23
C ARG A 34 2.42 -5.90 12.44
N ASP A 35 2.01 -4.64 12.39
CA ASP A 35 1.17 -4.01 13.41
C ASP A 35 -0.30 -4.40 13.19
N ARG A 36 -0.70 -5.51 13.83
CA ARG A 36 -2.08 -6.03 13.72
C ARG A 36 -3.12 -5.10 14.35
N ARG A 37 -2.74 -4.29 15.35
CA ARG A 37 -3.68 -3.38 16.01
C ARG A 37 -4.04 -2.23 15.08
N ALA A 38 -3.02 -1.64 14.45
CA ALA A 38 -3.22 -0.62 13.43
C ALA A 38 -4.02 -1.17 12.24
N MET A 39 -3.66 -2.35 11.72
CA MET A 39 -4.41 -3.00 10.63
C MET A 39 -5.89 -3.17 10.97
N ASN A 40 -6.22 -3.67 12.16
CA ASN A 40 -7.60 -3.87 12.57
C ASN A 40 -8.35 -2.55 12.77
N ARG A 41 -7.69 -1.50 13.29
CA ARG A 41 -8.28 -0.17 13.44
C ARG A 41 -8.62 0.41 12.06
N ILE A 42 -7.68 0.37 11.12
CA ILE A 42 -7.86 0.90 9.76
C ILE A 42 -8.94 0.11 9.02
N ALA A 43 -8.97 -1.21 9.16
CA ALA A 43 -10.02 -2.03 8.55
C ALA A 43 -11.42 -1.70 9.08
N ARG A 44 -11.56 -1.38 10.37
CA ARG A 44 -12.83 -0.90 10.94
C ARG A 44 -13.20 0.49 10.43
N GLN A 45 -12.25 1.42 10.41
CA GLN A 45 -12.48 2.76 9.85
C GLN A 45 -12.91 2.69 8.38
N PHE A 46 -12.26 1.84 7.58
CA PHE A 46 -12.67 1.60 6.20
C PHE A 46 -14.10 1.04 6.13
N ALA A 47 -14.45 0.04 6.94
CA ALA A 47 -15.81 -0.51 6.96
C ALA A 47 -16.88 0.50 7.42
N GLU A 48 -16.53 1.43 8.31
CA GLU A 48 -17.44 2.50 8.78
C GLU A 48 -17.59 3.64 7.78
N GLN A 49 -16.55 3.93 7.00
CA GLN A 49 -16.49 5.12 6.12
C GLN A 49 -16.69 4.80 4.64
N SER A 50 -16.47 3.56 4.19
CA SER A 50 -16.65 3.18 2.78
C SER A 50 -18.13 3.15 2.42
N ASN A 51 -18.49 3.82 1.34
CA ASN A 51 -19.87 3.89 0.86
C ASN A 51 -20.08 3.16 -0.48
N GLY A 52 -19.11 2.35 -0.93
CA GLY A 52 -19.27 1.50 -2.12
C GLY A 52 -17.96 1.08 -2.76
N ASP A 53 -18.08 0.48 -3.95
CA ASP A 53 -16.97 -0.12 -4.69
C ASP A 53 -15.88 0.89 -5.09
N THR A 54 -16.26 2.15 -5.32
CA THR A 54 -15.32 3.24 -5.64
C THR A 54 -14.34 3.51 -4.49
N ASP A 55 -14.82 3.43 -3.24
CA ASP A 55 -13.99 3.61 -2.05
C ASP A 55 -13.07 2.41 -1.84
N ALA A 56 -13.59 1.19 -2.10
CA ALA A 56 -12.79 -0.03 -2.07
C ALA A 56 -11.68 -0.03 -3.13
N ALA A 57 -11.98 0.43 -4.34
CA ALA A 57 -10.99 0.59 -5.40
C ALA A 57 -9.91 1.62 -5.02
N SER A 58 -10.31 2.77 -4.45
CA SER A 58 -9.38 3.80 -3.98
C SER A 58 -8.48 3.29 -2.85
N PHE A 59 -9.03 2.52 -1.91
CA PHE A 59 -8.27 1.87 -0.84
C PHE A 59 -7.24 0.87 -1.38
N GLU A 60 -7.65 -0.01 -2.30
CA GLU A 60 -6.73 -0.99 -2.89
C GLU A 60 -5.65 -0.31 -3.74
N GLN A 61 -6.00 0.77 -4.44
CA GLN A 61 -5.05 1.60 -5.17
C GLN A 61 -3.99 2.20 -4.23
N GLY A 62 -4.40 2.77 -3.09
CA GLY A 62 -3.48 3.28 -2.09
C GLY A 62 -2.55 2.20 -1.51
N LYS A 63 -3.13 1.06 -1.15
CA LYS A 63 -2.40 -0.09 -0.62
C LYS A 63 -1.35 -0.61 -1.60
N SER A 64 -1.76 -0.87 -2.85
CA SER A 64 -0.87 -1.37 -3.90
C SER A 64 0.24 -0.38 -4.24
N GLY A 65 -0.06 0.93 -4.26
CA GLY A 65 0.93 1.99 -4.44
C GLY A 65 2.03 1.94 -3.38
N TYR A 66 1.68 1.73 -2.10
CA TYR A 66 2.68 1.60 -1.04
C TYR A 66 3.42 0.25 -1.08
N GLU A 67 2.73 -0.86 -1.35
CA GLU A 67 3.34 -2.19 -1.44
C GLU A 67 4.33 -2.30 -2.61
N ALA A 68 4.14 -1.51 -3.68
CA ALA A 68 5.07 -1.42 -4.80
C ALA A 68 6.39 -0.74 -4.44
N ILE A 69 6.47 0.02 -3.33
CA ILE A 69 7.70 0.66 -2.88
C ILE A 69 8.67 -0.44 -2.40
N PRO A 70 9.79 -0.65 -3.12
CA PRO A 70 10.76 -1.64 -2.70
C PRO A 70 11.32 -1.27 -1.32
N PRO A 71 11.65 -2.26 -0.47
CA PRO A 71 12.33 -1.95 0.77
C PRO A 71 13.67 -1.27 0.48
N GLY A 72 13.96 -0.18 1.20
CA GLY A 72 15.19 0.61 1.02
C GLY A 72 16.49 -0.16 1.33
N TYR A 73 16.36 -1.40 1.80
CA TYR A 73 17.43 -2.37 1.95
C TYR A 73 16.91 -3.71 1.42
N SER A 74 17.76 -4.42 0.66
CA SER A 74 17.50 -5.82 0.35
C SER A 74 17.41 -6.58 1.67
N LYS A 75 16.24 -7.17 1.96
CA LYS A 75 16.17 -8.10 3.09
C LYS A 75 17.22 -9.18 2.82
N PRO A 76 18.15 -9.45 3.75
CA PRO A 76 19.08 -10.54 3.56
C PRO A 76 18.24 -11.79 3.28
N ARG A 77 18.49 -12.41 2.12
CA ARG A 77 17.93 -13.72 1.78
C ARG A 77 18.31 -14.61 2.95
N ARG A 78 17.38 -14.87 3.89
CA ARG A 78 17.60 -15.83 4.96
C ARG A 78 17.91 -17.14 4.25
N GLY A 79 19.19 -17.48 4.22
CA GLY A 79 19.67 -18.70 3.59
C GLY A 79 18.81 -19.83 4.11
N ARG A 80 18.11 -20.49 3.20
CA ARG A 80 17.41 -21.73 3.47
C ARG A 80 18.51 -22.73 3.76
N ARG A 81 18.92 -22.84 5.03
CA ARG A 81 19.77 -23.94 5.48
C ARG A 81 18.96 -25.20 5.35
N ARG A 82 19.17 -25.93 4.26
CA ARG A 82 19.04 -27.38 4.19
C ARG A 82 20.22 -27.87 3.38
#